data_AF-A0A1X9ZMR9-F1
#
_entry.id   AF-A0A1X9ZMR9-F1
#
_cell.length_a   1.000
_cell.length_b   1.000
_cell.length_c   1.000
_cell.angle_alpha   90.00
_cell.angle_beta   90.00
_cell.angle_gamma   90.00
#
_symmetry.space_group_name_H-M   'P 1'
#
loop_
_entity.id
_entity.type
_entity.pdbx_description
1 polymer ?
#
loop_
_entity_poly.entity_id
_entity_poly.type
_entity_poly.pdbx_seq_one_letter_code
_entity_poly.pdbx_strand_id
1 'polypeptide(L)'
;NEENIVNSHGSDDVTDKEEDGEVLEGENGSPKKLAEPKVHAQEAENKDELKSKAATAKEEAEKAAKAAASAKDRTLVALEKVDVPTELDKVKEFAESAATEAKKQENIATEAEKKVAEANGEVELQKLKDEVKKAEKAAKKAKKLQIKAEIAEQAVMAQAAKTEAKKAQKDAEKAKTEATTAKEETIKETGTSESEIVTKAVATATAEEEKTQKEAQTASEKADKAVEETQKEVDKGIEDESKETS
;
A
#
# COMPACT_ATOMS: atom_id res chain seq x y z
N ASN A 1 -31.35 -65.36 34.15
CA ASN A 1 -31.91 -64.58 33.03
C ASN A 1 -30.74 -64.06 32.23
N GLU A 2 -30.24 -64.86 31.30
CA GLU A 2 -30.79 -65.10 29.95
C GLU A 2 -30.01 -64.22 28.96
N GLU A 3 -29.19 -64.90 28.16
CA GLU A 3 -28.72 -64.44 26.87
C GLU A 3 -29.94 -64.13 25.97
N ASN A 4 -29.83 -63.13 25.11
CA ASN A 4 -30.58 -63.19 23.85
C ASN A 4 -29.86 -62.44 22.73
N ILE A 5 -29.25 -63.24 21.85
CA ILE A 5 -28.86 -62.89 20.49
C ILE A 5 -30.13 -63.01 19.64
N VAL A 6 -30.49 -61.96 18.88
CA VAL A 6 -31.42 -62.12 17.75
C VAL A 6 -30.82 -61.43 16.52
N ASN A 7 -30.33 -62.27 15.61
CA ASN A 7 -30.23 -62.00 14.17
C ASN A 7 -31.57 -62.28 13.50
N SER A 8 -31.84 -61.62 12.37
CA SER A 8 -32.54 -62.04 11.13
C SER A 8 -33.19 -60.82 10.48
N HIS A 9 -33.34 -60.60 9.17
CA HIS A 9 -33.11 -61.22 7.86
C HIS A 9 -33.34 -60.03 6.87
N GLY A 10 -32.91 -59.92 5.62
CA GLY A 10 -32.48 -60.84 4.58
C GLY A 10 -33.07 -60.33 3.24
N SER A 11 -32.24 -60.21 2.20
CA SER A 11 -32.58 -60.55 0.79
C SER A 11 -31.26 -60.49 0.01
N ASP A 12 -30.64 -61.62 -0.31
CA ASP A 12 -30.88 -62.42 -1.52
C ASP A 12 -30.82 -61.60 -2.81
N ASP A 13 -29.70 -61.69 -3.53
CA ASP A 13 -29.77 -62.31 -4.85
C ASP A 13 -28.54 -63.18 -5.09
N VAL A 14 -28.79 -64.37 -5.65
CA VAL A 14 -27.93 -65.56 -5.64
C VAL A 14 -27.48 -65.89 -7.06
N THR A 15 -26.50 -66.80 -7.16
CA THR A 15 -26.27 -67.81 -8.22
C THR A 15 -25.58 -67.33 -9.52
N ASP A 16 -24.62 -68.05 -10.12
CA ASP A 16 -24.20 -69.46 -9.95
C ASP A 16 -22.86 -69.77 -10.70
N LYS A 17 -22.15 -70.79 -10.17
CA LYS A 17 -21.42 -71.92 -10.80
C LYS A 17 -20.11 -71.76 -11.62
N GLU A 18 -19.10 -72.47 -11.07
CA GLU A 18 -18.09 -73.41 -11.64
C GLU A 18 -17.85 -73.47 -13.16
N GLU A 19 -16.59 -73.51 -13.59
CA GLU A 19 -15.86 -74.73 -14.03
C GLU A 19 -14.55 -74.36 -14.78
N ASP A 20 -13.56 -75.26 -14.70
CA ASP A 20 -12.19 -75.16 -15.20
C ASP A 20 -12.06 -74.89 -16.71
N GLY A 21 -11.03 -74.11 -17.06
CA GLY A 21 -10.53 -73.95 -18.43
C GLY A 21 -9.04 -73.64 -18.42
N GLU A 22 -8.20 -74.67 -18.39
CA GLU A 22 -6.78 -74.54 -18.74
C GLU A 22 -6.60 -74.20 -20.24
N VAL A 23 -5.42 -73.63 -20.52
CA VAL A 23 -4.63 -73.67 -21.76
C VAL A 23 -4.55 -72.38 -22.59
N LEU A 24 -3.39 -71.73 -22.39
CA LEU A 24 -2.43 -71.13 -23.34
C LEU A 24 -2.92 -70.14 -24.42
N GLU A 25 -2.37 -68.93 -24.38
CA GLU A 25 -1.35 -68.43 -25.33
C GLU A 25 -1.21 -66.91 -25.19
N GLY A 26 0.02 -66.40 -25.15
CA GLY A 26 0.27 -64.96 -25.27
C GLY A 26 1.48 -64.43 -24.50
N GLU A 27 2.67 -64.98 -24.74
CA GLU A 27 3.88 -64.15 -24.69
C GLU A 27 3.67 -62.94 -25.61
N ASN A 28 3.61 -61.74 -25.04
CA ASN A 28 4.27 -60.52 -25.54
C ASN A 28 3.79 -59.31 -24.75
N GLY A 29 4.65 -58.77 -23.89
CA GLY A 29 4.39 -57.45 -23.30
C GLY A 29 5.15 -57.15 -22.02
N SER A 30 6.45 -56.94 -22.12
CA SER A 30 7.17 -56.09 -21.18
C SER A 30 8.14 -55.22 -21.99
N PRO A 31 8.28 -53.92 -21.66
CA PRO A 31 8.68 -53.55 -20.31
C PRO A 31 7.92 -52.37 -19.66
N LYS A 32 7.90 -52.43 -18.32
CA LYS A 32 8.00 -51.33 -17.35
C LYS A 32 7.42 -49.99 -17.81
N LYS A 33 6.29 -49.61 -17.19
CA LYS A 33 5.97 -48.19 -17.02
C LYS A 33 7.12 -47.54 -16.25
N LEU A 34 7.99 -46.86 -16.97
CA LEU A 34 8.91 -45.88 -16.42
C LEU A 34 8.05 -44.85 -15.71
N ALA A 35 8.14 -44.83 -14.38
CA ALA A 35 7.81 -43.62 -13.64
C ALA A 35 8.73 -42.54 -14.18
N GLU A 36 8.19 -41.61 -14.96
CA GLU A 36 8.91 -40.38 -15.26
C GLU A 36 9.26 -39.74 -13.91
N PRO A 37 10.55 -39.55 -13.58
CA PRO A 37 10.89 -38.71 -12.46
C PRO A 37 10.35 -37.34 -12.80
N LYS A 38 9.39 -36.87 -11.99
CA LYS A 38 8.98 -35.47 -11.94
C LYS A 38 10.18 -34.68 -11.44
N VAL A 39 11.14 -34.43 -12.33
CA VAL A 39 12.21 -33.47 -12.12
C VAL A 39 11.53 -32.14 -11.89
N HIS A 40 11.38 -31.77 -10.62
CA HIS A 40 11.39 -30.35 -10.31
C HIS A 40 12.75 -29.91 -10.82
N ALA A 41 12.77 -29.27 -11.99
CA ALA A 41 13.92 -28.53 -12.46
C ALA A 41 14.12 -27.42 -11.42
N GLN A 42 14.82 -27.77 -10.35
CA GLN A 42 15.46 -26.81 -9.47
C GLN A 42 16.46 -26.14 -10.39
N GLU A 43 16.11 -24.97 -10.92
CA GLU A 43 17.05 -24.15 -11.69
C GLU A 43 18.34 -24.12 -10.88
N ALA A 44 19.41 -24.61 -11.50
CA ALA A 44 20.72 -24.59 -10.90
C ALA A 44 21.18 -23.13 -10.91
N GLU A 45 20.66 -22.34 -9.97
CA GLU A 45 21.07 -20.96 -9.75
C GLU A 45 22.58 -20.96 -9.63
N ASN A 46 23.24 -20.38 -10.63
CA ASN A 46 24.67 -20.22 -10.61
C ASN A 46 25.03 -18.94 -9.84
N LYS A 47 26.31 -18.80 -9.49
CA LYS A 47 26.77 -17.66 -8.67
C LYS A 47 26.54 -16.30 -9.34
N ASP A 48 26.56 -16.23 -10.67
CA ASP A 48 26.35 -14.98 -11.41
C ASP A 48 24.88 -14.54 -11.40
N GLU A 49 23.96 -15.48 -11.40
CA GLU A 49 22.53 -15.21 -11.23
C GLU A 49 22.24 -14.66 -9.82
N LEU A 50 22.86 -15.26 -8.78
CA LEU A 50 22.73 -14.77 -7.41
C LEU A 50 23.30 -13.35 -7.24
N LYS A 51 24.44 -13.05 -7.87
CA LYS A 51 25.00 -11.70 -7.91
C LYS A 51 24.04 -10.71 -8.56
N SER A 52 23.45 -11.10 -9.69
CA SER A 52 22.48 -10.26 -10.40
C SER A 52 21.23 -10.00 -9.56
N LYS A 53 20.67 -11.03 -8.89
CA LYS A 53 19.51 -10.88 -7.99
C LYS A 53 19.82 -9.96 -6.81
N ALA A 54 20.98 -10.10 -6.18
CA ALA A 54 21.40 -9.24 -5.08
C ALA A 54 21.58 -7.77 -5.52
N ALA A 55 22.18 -7.56 -6.70
CA ALA A 55 22.35 -6.22 -7.28
C ALA A 55 21.00 -5.53 -7.56
N THR A 56 20.05 -6.25 -8.19
CA THR A 56 18.70 -5.74 -8.42
C THR A 56 18.00 -5.38 -7.11
N ALA A 57 18.06 -6.26 -6.10
CA ALA A 57 17.43 -6.00 -4.81
C ALA A 57 18.03 -4.77 -4.10
N LYS A 58 19.34 -4.56 -4.18
CA LYS A 58 20.00 -3.34 -3.70
C LYS A 58 19.49 -2.10 -4.42
N GLU A 59 19.44 -2.12 -5.76
CA GLU A 59 18.97 -0.98 -6.55
C GLU A 59 17.52 -0.62 -6.21
N GLU A 60 16.65 -1.62 -6.06
CA GLU A 60 15.27 -1.42 -5.63
C GLU A 60 15.18 -0.80 -4.22
N ALA A 61 15.98 -1.29 -3.27
CA ALA A 61 16.02 -0.75 -1.91
C ALA A 61 16.54 0.70 -1.87
N GLU A 62 17.58 1.02 -2.64
CA GLU A 62 18.13 2.38 -2.77
C GLU A 62 17.11 3.34 -3.38
N LYS A 63 16.41 2.92 -4.45
CA LYS A 63 15.37 3.73 -5.07
C LYS A 63 14.22 4.00 -4.11
N ALA A 64 13.77 2.98 -3.39
CA ALA A 64 12.70 3.12 -2.40
C ALA A 64 13.11 4.04 -1.23
N ALA A 65 14.34 3.92 -0.72
CA ALA A 65 14.85 4.79 0.34
C ALA A 65 14.96 6.26 -0.09
N LYS A 66 15.43 6.53 -1.32
CA LYS A 66 15.45 7.89 -1.90
C LYS A 66 14.05 8.48 -2.06
N ALA A 67 13.10 7.68 -2.51
CA ALA A 67 11.71 8.09 -2.64
C ALA A 67 11.09 8.41 -1.26
N ALA A 68 11.30 7.55 -0.25
CA ALA A 68 10.84 7.79 1.11
C ALA A 68 11.44 9.08 1.72
N ALA A 69 12.74 9.32 1.51
CA ALA A 69 13.40 10.54 1.96
C ALA A 69 12.82 11.80 1.27
N SER A 70 12.58 11.72 -0.04
CA SER A 70 11.99 12.82 -0.80
C SER A 70 10.57 13.11 -0.35
N ALA A 71 9.76 12.08 -0.10
CA ALA A 71 8.40 12.21 0.43
C ALA A 71 8.43 12.89 1.80
N LYS A 72 9.30 12.45 2.72
CA LYS A 72 9.50 13.08 4.03
C LYS A 72 9.86 14.56 3.92
N ASP A 73 10.80 14.93 3.04
CA ASP A 73 11.17 16.35 2.86
C ASP A 73 9.99 17.19 2.35
N ARG A 74 9.20 16.67 1.41
CA ARG A 74 7.99 17.34 0.91
C ARG A 74 6.90 17.45 1.98
N THR A 75 6.74 16.43 2.82
CA THR A 75 5.85 16.47 3.98
C THR A 75 6.23 17.62 4.89
N LEU A 76 7.52 17.79 5.23
CA LEU A 76 7.99 18.90 6.07
C LEU A 76 7.69 20.27 5.45
N VAL A 77 7.97 20.45 4.16
CA VAL A 77 7.66 21.69 3.44
C VAL A 77 6.16 21.98 3.39
N ALA A 78 5.32 20.95 3.24
CA ALA A 78 3.87 21.12 3.24
C ALA A 78 3.33 21.45 4.64
N LEU A 79 3.92 20.89 5.70
CA LEU A 79 3.56 21.19 7.09
C LEU A 79 3.80 22.67 7.44
N GLU A 80 4.87 23.28 6.92
CA GLU A 80 5.14 24.71 7.12
C GLU A 80 4.04 25.62 6.56
N LYS A 81 3.22 25.13 5.62
CA LYS A 81 2.11 25.88 5.02
C LYS A 81 0.78 25.69 5.75
N VAL A 82 0.71 24.75 6.71
CA VAL A 82 -0.52 24.45 7.46
C VAL A 82 -0.47 25.19 8.78
N ASP A 83 -1.48 26.01 9.06
CA ASP A 83 -1.57 26.87 10.25
C ASP A 83 -2.04 26.09 11.51
N VAL A 84 -1.99 24.76 11.48
CA VAL A 84 -2.45 23.87 12.57
C VAL A 84 -1.36 22.83 12.87
N PRO A 85 -0.29 23.21 13.61
CA PRO A 85 0.89 22.38 13.80
C PRO A 85 0.58 21.04 14.50
N THR A 86 -0.35 21.05 15.46
CA THR A 86 -0.55 19.95 16.40
C THR A 86 -1.34 18.76 15.86
N GLU A 87 -2.11 18.94 14.78
CA GLU A 87 -2.91 17.84 14.22
C GLU A 87 -2.06 16.89 13.33
N LEU A 88 -0.89 17.33 12.88
CA LEU A 88 -0.06 16.61 11.91
C LEU A 88 1.30 16.15 12.44
N ASP A 89 1.58 16.35 13.73
CA ASP A 89 2.81 15.87 14.38
C ASP A 89 2.99 14.34 14.20
N LYS A 90 1.90 13.56 14.30
CA LYS A 90 1.95 12.11 14.05
C LYS A 90 2.28 11.76 12.61
N VAL A 91 1.79 12.54 11.64
CA VAL A 91 2.07 12.32 10.21
C VAL A 91 3.53 12.63 9.91
N LYS A 92 4.07 13.68 10.56
CA LYS A 92 5.50 14.01 10.51
C LYS A 92 6.36 12.88 11.06
N GLU A 93 6.09 12.42 12.29
CA GLU A 93 6.84 11.32 12.91
C GLU A 93 6.76 10.05 12.06
N PHE A 94 5.60 9.76 11.48
CA PHE A 94 5.41 8.61 10.60
C PHE A 94 6.27 8.70 9.32
N ALA A 95 6.31 9.87 8.66
CA ALA A 95 7.15 10.09 7.49
C ALA A 95 8.65 10.00 7.83
N GLU A 96 9.07 10.57 8.96
CA GLU A 96 10.47 10.52 9.43
C GLU A 96 10.90 9.09 9.76
N SER A 97 10.05 8.33 10.45
CA SER A 97 10.30 6.93 10.77
C SER A 97 10.40 6.09 9.50
N ALA A 98 9.42 6.21 8.59
CA ALA A 98 9.41 5.48 7.33
C ALA A 98 10.66 5.72 6.48
N ALA A 99 11.09 6.98 6.34
CA ALA A 99 12.33 7.33 5.63
C ALA A 99 13.59 6.77 6.32
N THR A 100 13.65 6.87 7.65
CA THR A 100 14.79 6.36 8.43
C THR A 100 14.91 4.85 8.32
N GLU A 101 13.79 4.13 8.41
CA GLU A 101 13.78 2.68 8.27
C GLU A 101 14.05 2.23 6.84
N ALA A 102 13.56 2.94 5.83
CA ALA A 102 13.87 2.62 4.44
C ALA A 102 15.38 2.71 4.19
N LYS A 103 16.06 3.69 4.79
CA LYS A 103 17.52 3.80 4.75
C LYS A 103 18.22 2.62 5.43
N LYS A 104 17.68 2.12 6.55
CA LYS A 104 18.20 0.89 7.19
C LYS A 104 18.08 -0.31 6.26
N GLN A 105 16.96 -0.45 5.55
CA GLN A 105 16.76 -1.54 4.58
C GLN A 105 17.69 -1.43 3.36
N GLU A 106 17.93 -0.22 2.84
CA GLU A 106 18.95 0.02 1.81
C GLU A 106 20.33 -0.46 2.26
N ASN A 107 20.73 -0.14 3.50
CA ASN A 107 22.02 -0.57 4.04
C ASN A 107 22.10 -2.11 4.15
N ILE A 108 21.01 -2.76 4.57
CA ILE A 108 20.94 -4.23 4.64
C ILE A 108 21.11 -4.85 3.24
N ALA A 109 20.38 -4.35 2.24
CA ALA A 109 20.47 -4.86 0.87
C ALA A 109 21.86 -4.63 0.28
N THR A 110 22.47 -3.47 0.57
CA THR A 110 23.83 -3.13 0.14
C THR A 110 24.88 -4.05 0.76
N GLU A 111 24.80 -4.35 2.05
CA GLU A 111 25.74 -5.26 2.72
C GLU A 111 25.60 -6.69 2.19
N ALA A 112 24.37 -7.15 1.99
CA ALA A 112 24.10 -8.47 1.43
C ALA A 112 24.61 -8.59 -0.01
N GLU A 113 24.38 -7.57 -0.86
CA GLU A 113 24.93 -7.50 -2.22
C GLU A 113 26.45 -7.55 -2.23
N LYS A 114 27.10 -6.77 -1.36
CA LYS A 114 28.56 -6.78 -1.23
C LYS A 114 29.10 -8.18 -0.90
N LYS A 115 28.48 -8.88 0.06
CA LYS A 115 28.87 -10.26 0.41
C LYS A 115 28.70 -11.24 -0.74
N VAL A 116 27.64 -11.09 -1.55
CA VAL A 116 27.40 -11.94 -2.72
C VAL A 116 28.37 -11.60 -3.86
N ALA A 117 28.67 -10.32 -4.08
CA ALA A 117 29.58 -9.84 -5.12
C ALA A 117 31.05 -10.25 -4.85
N GLU A 118 31.50 -10.12 -3.60
CA GLU A 118 32.87 -10.44 -3.15
C GLU A 118 33.12 -11.93 -2.94
N ALA A 119 32.08 -12.77 -3.05
CA ALA A 119 32.20 -14.21 -2.89
C ALA A 119 33.04 -14.84 -4.02
N ASN A 120 34.31 -15.05 -3.73
CA ASN A 120 35.28 -15.75 -4.56
C ASN A 120 35.66 -17.09 -3.90
N GLY A 121 35.88 -18.16 -4.69
CA GLY A 121 36.25 -19.50 -4.18
C GLY A 121 35.08 -20.40 -3.77
N GLU A 122 35.32 -21.41 -2.91
CA GLU A 122 34.34 -22.39 -2.38
C GLU A 122 33.42 -21.79 -1.29
N VAL A 123 32.90 -20.58 -1.49
CA VAL A 123 31.77 -20.13 -0.66
C VAL A 123 30.58 -21.04 -0.93
N GLU A 124 30.01 -21.62 0.12
CA GLU A 124 28.83 -22.48 0.05
C GLU A 124 27.70 -21.74 -0.67
N LEU A 125 27.19 -22.32 -1.75
CA LEU A 125 26.12 -21.76 -2.56
C LEU A 125 24.89 -21.40 -1.69
N GLN A 126 24.64 -22.18 -0.63
CA GLN A 126 23.56 -21.93 0.30
C GLN A 126 23.70 -20.59 1.04
N LYS A 127 24.92 -20.22 1.48
CA LYS A 127 25.17 -18.93 2.14
C LYS A 127 24.89 -17.75 1.20
N LEU A 128 25.23 -17.89 -0.08
CA LEU A 128 24.92 -16.87 -1.08
C LEU A 128 23.41 -16.73 -1.30
N LYS A 129 22.68 -17.84 -1.37
CA LYS A 129 21.22 -17.83 -1.46
C LYS A 129 20.57 -17.15 -0.26
N ASP A 130 21.12 -17.35 0.93
CA ASP A 130 20.59 -16.74 2.15
C ASP A 130 20.84 -15.21 2.19
N GLU A 131 22.01 -14.74 1.73
CA GLU A 131 22.28 -13.31 1.57
C GLU A 131 21.41 -12.67 0.47
N VAL A 132 21.19 -13.35 -0.67
CA VAL A 132 20.24 -12.89 -1.71
C VAL A 132 18.84 -12.74 -1.14
N LYS A 133 18.33 -13.75 -0.41
CA LYS A 133 17.02 -13.66 0.26
C LYS A 133 16.95 -12.49 1.24
N LYS A 134 18.05 -12.20 1.94
CA LYS A 134 18.13 -11.05 2.85
C LYS A 134 18.01 -9.73 2.09
N ALA A 135 18.72 -9.59 0.96
CA ALA A 135 18.62 -8.42 0.10
C ALA A 135 17.20 -8.24 -0.47
N GLU A 136 16.58 -9.31 -0.99
CA GLU A 136 15.21 -9.26 -1.52
C GLU A 136 14.16 -8.90 -0.46
N LYS A 137 14.31 -9.44 0.77
CA LYS A 137 13.44 -9.07 1.90
C LYS A 137 13.60 -7.60 2.25
N ALA A 138 14.84 -7.10 2.31
CA ALA A 138 15.11 -5.69 2.59
C ALA A 138 14.52 -4.79 1.51
N ALA A 139 14.66 -5.13 0.23
CA ALA A 139 14.05 -4.40 -0.89
C ALA A 139 12.52 -4.32 -0.77
N LYS A 140 11.87 -5.45 -0.46
CA LYS A 140 10.41 -5.50 -0.24
C LYS A 140 9.98 -4.60 0.93
N LYS A 141 10.73 -4.62 2.04
CA LYS A 141 10.46 -3.75 3.20
C LYS A 141 10.67 -2.27 2.86
N ALA A 142 11.77 -1.93 2.17
CA ALA A 142 12.04 -0.56 1.72
C ALA A 142 10.89 -0.03 0.86
N LYS A 143 10.34 -0.85 -0.04
CA LYS A 143 9.20 -0.49 -0.88
C LYS A 143 7.91 -0.25 -0.08
N LYS A 144 7.63 -1.07 0.94
CA LYS A 144 6.51 -0.80 1.88
C LYS A 144 6.71 0.54 2.59
N LEU A 145 7.93 0.84 3.05
CA LEU A 145 8.26 2.08 3.75
C LEU A 145 8.19 3.31 2.85
N GLN A 146 8.55 3.18 1.57
CA GLN A 146 8.29 4.20 0.55
C GLN A 146 6.80 4.54 0.48
N ILE A 147 5.94 3.54 0.34
CA ILE A 147 4.48 3.74 0.23
C ILE A 147 3.95 4.45 1.49
N LYS A 148 4.40 4.04 2.68
CA LYS A 148 4.06 4.71 3.94
C LYS A 148 4.42 6.20 3.94
N ALA A 149 5.63 6.54 3.49
CA ALA A 149 6.08 7.92 3.40
C ALA A 149 5.27 8.74 2.37
N GLU A 150 4.91 8.14 1.23
CA GLU A 150 4.06 8.77 0.20
C GLU A 150 2.63 9.02 0.69
N ILE A 151 2.07 8.11 1.49
CA ILE A 151 0.75 8.29 2.13
C ILE A 151 0.78 9.49 3.10
N ALA A 152 1.83 9.59 3.91
CA ALA A 152 2.03 10.74 4.80
C ALA A 152 2.12 12.07 4.03
N GLU A 153 2.88 12.09 2.92
CA GLU A 153 2.99 13.25 2.03
C GLU A 153 1.61 13.67 1.51
N GLN A 154 0.81 12.72 1.02
CA GLN A 154 -0.54 12.99 0.50
C GLN A 154 -1.47 13.57 1.58
N ALA A 155 -1.43 13.05 2.81
CA ALA A 155 -2.25 13.58 3.90
C ALA A 155 -1.92 15.03 4.24
N VAL A 156 -0.63 15.38 4.34
CA VAL A 156 -0.24 16.78 4.60
C VAL A 156 -0.58 17.68 3.42
N MET A 157 -0.35 17.25 2.18
CA MET A 157 -0.71 18.05 1.01
C MET A 157 -2.22 18.31 0.95
N ALA A 158 -3.05 17.33 1.30
CA ALA A 158 -4.50 17.51 1.35
C ALA A 158 -4.92 18.49 2.45
N GLN A 159 -4.25 18.47 3.62
CA GLN A 159 -4.48 19.45 4.70
C GLN A 159 -4.03 20.86 4.32
N ALA A 160 -2.92 21.01 3.59
CA ALA A 160 -2.49 22.28 3.02
C ALA A 160 -3.54 22.82 2.04
N ALA A 161 -4.05 21.98 1.14
CA ALA A 161 -5.12 22.35 0.21
C ALA A 161 -6.42 22.73 0.94
N LYS A 162 -6.80 22.01 2.01
CA LYS A 162 -7.94 22.37 2.88
C LYS A 162 -7.75 23.74 3.51
N THR A 163 -6.55 24.06 3.98
CA THR A 163 -6.23 25.35 4.61
C THR A 163 -6.34 26.49 3.59
N GLU A 164 -5.79 26.31 2.40
CA GLU A 164 -5.87 27.29 1.31
C GLU A 164 -7.32 27.51 0.85
N ALA A 165 -8.10 26.43 0.68
CA ALA A 165 -9.49 26.53 0.27
C ALA A 165 -10.36 27.21 1.33
N LYS A 166 -10.12 26.95 2.63
CA LYS A 166 -10.79 27.66 3.74
C LYS A 166 -10.44 29.14 3.77
N LYS A 167 -9.20 29.51 3.42
CA LYS A 167 -8.79 30.91 3.32
C LYS A 167 -9.54 31.60 2.17
N ALA A 168 -9.57 30.99 0.99
CA ALA A 168 -10.31 31.51 -0.16
C ALA A 168 -11.82 31.66 0.14
N GLN A 169 -12.42 30.70 0.85
CA GLN A 169 -13.80 30.79 1.30
C GLN A 169 -14.03 32.03 2.21
N LYS A 170 -13.16 32.26 3.19
CA LYS A 170 -13.26 33.43 4.09
C LYS A 170 -13.10 34.75 3.33
N ASP A 171 -12.19 34.80 2.38
CA ASP A 171 -11.96 35.99 1.55
C ASP A 171 -13.19 36.29 0.67
N ALA A 172 -13.81 35.26 0.09
CA ALA A 172 -15.04 35.40 -0.70
C ALA A 172 -16.26 35.80 0.16
N GLU A 173 -16.41 35.23 1.36
CA GLU A 173 -17.44 35.63 2.33
C GLU A 173 -17.29 37.11 2.70
N LYS A 174 -16.06 37.56 3.00
CA LYS A 174 -15.75 38.96 3.29
C LYS A 174 -16.09 39.88 2.12
N ALA A 175 -15.74 39.50 0.89
CA ALA A 175 -16.07 40.27 -0.31
C ALA A 175 -17.58 40.40 -0.52
N LYS A 176 -18.35 39.32 -0.26
CA LYS A 176 -19.82 39.34 -0.30
C LYS A 176 -20.40 40.28 0.76
N THR A 177 -19.90 40.22 2.00
CA THR A 177 -20.32 41.14 3.06
C THR A 177 -20.05 42.59 2.68
N GLU A 178 -18.84 42.91 2.21
CA GLU A 178 -18.45 44.25 1.78
C GLU A 178 -19.32 44.76 0.62
N ALA A 179 -19.58 43.93 -0.39
CA ALA A 179 -20.46 44.29 -1.51
C ALA A 179 -21.90 44.55 -1.05
N THR A 180 -22.40 43.77 -0.08
CA THR A 180 -23.74 43.94 0.48
C THR A 180 -23.83 45.21 1.32
N THR A 181 -22.84 45.49 2.16
CA THR A 181 -22.76 46.74 2.94
C THR A 181 -22.70 47.96 2.02
N ALA A 182 -21.87 47.94 0.98
CA ALA A 182 -21.78 49.02 0.00
C ALA A 182 -23.13 49.26 -0.72
N LYS A 183 -23.89 48.20 -0.99
CA LYS A 183 -25.26 48.30 -1.52
C LYS A 183 -26.19 49.00 -0.55
N GLU A 184 -26.20 48.61 0.71
CA GLU A 184 -27.05 49.23 1.73
C GLU A 184 -26.69 50.70 1.96
N GLU A 185 -25.41 51.05 1.99
CA GLU A 185 -24.95 52.43 2.11
C GLU A 185 -25.36 53.28 0.92
N THR A 186 -25.20 52.76 -0.30
CA THR A 186 -25.67 53.44 -1.53
C THR A 186 -27.17 53.70 -1.46
N ILE A 187 -27.98 52.71 -1.05
CA ILE A 187 -29.44 52.86 -0.91
C ILE A 187 -29.80 53.94 0.11
N LYS A 188 -29.08 54.00 1.24
CA LYS A 188 -29.29 55.04 2.27
C LYS A 188 -29.00 56.44 1.76
N GLU A 189 -27.96 56.59 0.92
CA GLU A 189 -27.55 57.89 0.39
C GLU A 189 -28.41 58.36 -0.81
N THR A 190 -28.73 57.46 -1.74
CA THR A 190 -29.45 57.81 -2.98
C THR A 190 -30.95 57.60 -2.90
N GLY A 191 -31.45 56.86 -1.91
CA GLY A 191 -32.85 56.48 -1.77
C GLY A 191 -33.33 55.48 -2.83
N THR A 192 -32.43 54.92 -3.65
CA THR A 192 -32.77 54.04 -4.78
C THR A 192 -32.06 52.70 -4.70
N SER A 193 -32.83 51.61 -4.84
CA SER A 193 -32.34 50.22 -4.73
C SER A 193 -31.92 49.59 -6.06
N GLU A 194 -32.13 50.26 -7.18
CA GLU A 194 -32.02 49.69 -8.53
C GLU A 194 -30.67 49.96 -9.23
N SER A 195 -29.61 50.30 -8.48
CA SER A 195 -28.29 50.42 -9.10
C SER A 195 -27.83 49.07 -9.67
N GLU A 196 -27.80 48.96 -11.00
CA GLU A 196 -27.38 47.74 -11.71
C GLU A 196 -25.93 47.36 -11.38
N ILE A 197 -25.05 48.35 -11.21
CA ILE A 197 -23.63 48.12 -10.92
C ILE A 197 -23.47 47.43 -9.57
N VAL A 198 -24.11 47.97 -8.54
CA VAL A 198 -23.98 47.46 -7.18
C VAL A 198 -24.72 46.13 -7.01
N THR A 199 -25.85 45.96 -7.71
CA THR A 199 -26.57 44.68 -7.75
C THR A 199 -25.77 43.59 -8.46
N LYS A 200 -25.07 43.90 -9.57
CA LYS A 200 -24.15 42.97 -10.23
C LYS A 200 -22.98 42.60 -9.32
N ALA A 201 -22.38 43.56 -8.61
CA ALA A 201 -21.29 43.29 -7.68
C ALA A 201 -21.68 42.29 -6.59
N VAL A 202 -22.85 42.47 -5.96
CA VAL A 202 -23.38 41.52 -4.96
C VAL A 202 -23.64 40.14 -5.57
N ALA A 203 -24.19 40.07 -6.78
CA ALA A 203 -24.46 38.81 -7.46
C ALA A 203 -23.16 38.04 -7.78
N THR A 204 -22.13 38.73 -8.29
CA THR A 204 -20.82 38.14 -8.56
C THR A 204 -20.17 37.64 -7.27
N ALA A 205 -20.15 38.46 -6.21
CA ALA A 205 -19.57 38.05 -4.93
C ALA A 205 -20.32 36.87 -4.29
N THR A 206 -21.64 36.82 -4.45
CA THR A 206 -22.45 35.67 -3.98
C THR A 206 -22.11 34.39 -4.76
N ALA A 207 -22.00 34.46 -6.09
CA ALA A 207 -21.64 33.31 -6.90
C ALA A 207 -20.21 32.80 -6.60
N GLU A 208 -19.28 33.72 -6.31
CA GLU A 208 -17.91 33.38 -5.93
C GLU A 208 -17.83 32.75 -4.53
N GLU A 209 -18.60 33.24 -3.56
CA GLU A 209 -18.73 32.64 -2.23
C GLU A 209 -19.30 31.21 -2.31
N GLU A 210 -20.39 30.99 -3.05
CA GLU A 210 -20.95 29.64 -3.24
C GLU A 210 -19.95 28.68 -3.91
N LYS A 211 -19.17 29.17 -4.89
CA LYS A 211 -18.16 28.37 -5.58
C LYS A 211 -17.02 27.98 -4.61
N THR A 212 -16.47 28.94 -3.89
CA THR A 212 -15.36 28.73 -2.95
C THR A 212 -15.79 27.89 -1.75
N GLN A 213 -17.05 27.99 -1.30
CA GLN A 213 -17.62 27.11 -0.27
C GLN A 213 -17.62 25.64 -0.72
N LYS A 214 -18.07 25.34 -1.95
CA LYS A 214 -18.06 23.97 -2.51
C LYS A 214 -16.65 23.42 -2.67
N GLU A 215 -15.71 24.25 -3.11
CA GLU A 215 -14.30 23.88 -3.22
C GLU A 215 -13.68 23.59 -1.84
N ALA A 216 -13.95 24.43 -0.83
CA ALA A 216 -13.50 24.22 0.54
C ALA A 216 -14.08 22.95 1.17
N GLN A 217 -15.36 22.64 0.93
CA GLN A 217 -15.97 21.39 1.38
C GLN A 217 -15.28 20.18 0.74
N THR A 218 -15.09 20.21 -0.58
CA THR A 218 -14.42 19.13 -1.33
C THR A 218 -12.98 18.92 -0.84
N ALA A 219 -12.24 20.00 -0.58
CA ALA A 219 -10.89 19.94 -0.04
C ALA A 219 -10.87 19.35 1.38
N SER A 220 -11.84 19.72 2.23
CA SER A 220 -11.98 19.14 3.57
C SER A 220 -12.20 17.63 3.52
N GLU A 221 -13.16 17.17 2.71
CA GLU A 221 -13.48 15.74 2.61
C GLU A 221 -12.28 14.92 2.11
N LYS A 222 -11.49 15.45 1.18
CA LYS A 222 -10.27 14.80 0.70
C LYS A 222 -9.19 14.74 1.77
N ALA A 223 -8.99 15.84 2.51
CA ALA A 223 -8.00 15.90 3.58
C ALA A 223 -8.33 14.94 4.72
N ASP A 224 -9.60 14.87 5.12
CA ASP A 224 -10.03 14.00 6.21
C ASP A 224 -9.85 12.51 5.82
N LYS A 225 -10.17 12.14 4.57
CA LYS A 225 -9.93 10.79 4.04
C LYS A 225 -8.44 10.42 3.99
N ALA A 226 -7.58 11.35 3.57
CA ALA A 226 -6.14 11.08 3.46
C ALA A 226 -5.49 10.89 4.85
N VAL A 227 -5.94 11.64 5.86
CA VAL A 227 -5.50 11.43 7.25
C VAL A 227 -5.99 10.08 7.77
N GLU A 228 -7.24 9.70 7.51
CA GLU A 228 -7.78 8.39 7.92
C GLU A 228 -7.00 7.21 7.28
N GLU A 229 -6.65 7.33 6.00
CA GLU A 229 -5.83 6.34 5.30
C GLU A 229 -4.41 6.23 5.90
N THR A 230 -3.80 7.38 6.21
CA THR A 230 -2.49 7.42 6.90
C THR A 230 -2.55 6.72 8.24
N GLN A 231 -3.58 7.01 9.05
CA GLN A 231 -3.73 6.40 10.37
C GLN A 231 -3.92 4.87 10.27
N LYS A 232 -4.71 4.39 9.30
CA LYS A 232 -4.86 2.95 9.04
C LYS A 232 -3.53 2.27 8.71
N GLU A 233 -2.67 2.94 7.94
CA GLU A 233 -1.37 2.37 7.55
C GLU A 233 -0.35 2.42 8.70
N VAL A 234 -0.42 3.43 9.56
CA VAL A 234 0.30 3.46 10.85
C VAL A 234 -0.07 2.24 11.68
N ASP A 235 -1.38 2.00 11.87
CA ASP A 235 -1.88 0.92 12.71
C ASP A 235 -1.51 -0.47 12.15
N LYS A 236 -1.65 -0.69 10.83
CA LYS A 236 -1.22 -1.94 10.17
C LYS A 236 0.28 -2.18 10.27
N GLY A 237 1.08 -1.11 10.18
CA GLY A 237 2.54 -1.20 10.29
C GLY A 237 3.00 -1.82 11.61
N ILE A 238 2.34 -1.47 12.71
CA ILE A 238 2.58 -2.02 14.05
C ILE A 238 2.24 -3.52 14.11
N GLU A 239 1.22 -3.96 13.36
CA GLU A 239 0.78 -5.35 13.33
C GLU A 239 1.66 -6.27 12.45
N ASP A 240 2.19 -5.77 11.33
CA ASP A 240 3.10 -6.50 10.46
C ASP A 240 4.48 -6.71 11.11
N GLU A 241 5.00 -5.69 11.82
CA GLU A 241 6.31 -5.76 12.50
C GLU A 241 6.30 -6.75 13.67
N SER A 242 5.20 -6.83 14.42
CA SER A 242 5.05 -7.78 15.52
C SER A 242 5.00 -9.24 15.06
N LYS A 243 4.52 -9.51 13.84
CA LYS A 243 4.47 -10.86 13.24
C LYS A 243 5.80 -11.33 12.64
N GLU A 244 6.68 -10.42 12.21
CA GLU A 244 8.01 -10.79 11.70
C GLU A 244 9.02 -11.12 12.81
N THR A 245 8.74 -10.74 14.06
CA THR A 245 9.61 -11.00 15.22
C THR A 245 9.23 -12.24 16.06
N SER A 246 8.15 -12.96 15.73
CA SER A 246 7.76 -14.25 16.33
C SER A 246 8.10 -15.43 15.42
#